data_AF-A0A1I4P4G9-F1
#
_entry.id   AF-A0A1I4P4G9-F1
#
_cell.length_a   1.000
_cell.length_b   1.000
_cell.length_c   1.000
_cell.angle_alpha   90.00
_cell.angle_beta   90.00
_cell.angle_gamma   90.00
#
_symmetry.space_group_name_H-M   'P 1'
#
loop_
_entity.id
_entity.type
_entity.pdbx_description
1 polymer ?
#
loop_
_entity_poly.entity_id
_entity_poly.type
_entity_poly.pdbx_seq_one_letter_code
_entity_poly.pdbx_strand_id
1 'polypeptide(L)'
;MMKVIVDKPRPDFRVFFDLLFGQGRNVDSEGDAYPVFSREWRDLYFKDREGDEPKVEIYAEIGNPLEFEVESKSVRLEELSALYLFLFCGDSISKGGIDLGVDAVNQLKIKYSGELLRAENSIWHNSNENNPYPNIA
;
A
#
# COMPACT_ATOMS: atom_id res chain seq x y z
N MET A 1 14.86 -0.33 0.82
CA MET A 1 13.96 -0.04 1.93
C MET A 1 13.45 1.38 1.81
N MET A 2 12.15 1.47 1.62
CA MET A 2 11.38 2.70 1.60
C MET A 2 10.78 2.92 2.99
N LYS A 3 10.65 4.18 3.40
CA LYS A 3 9.90 4.57 4.59
C LYS A 3 8.86 5.63 4.24
N VAL A 4 7.73 5.60 4.94
CA VAL A 4 6.64 6.57 4.80
C VAL A 4 6.20 7.02 6.19
N ILE A 5 6.18 8.33 6.42
CA ILE A 5 5.51 8.90 7.60
C ILE A 5 4.08 9.19 7.22
N VAL A 6 3.10 8.68 7.98
CA VAL A 6 1.67 8.89 7.73
C VAL A 6 1.07 9.96 8.65
N ASP A 7 0.13 10.75 8.13
CA ASP A 7 -0.58 11.82 8.86
C ASP A 7 -2.11 11.69 8.81
N LYS A 8 -2.62 10.70 8.07
CA LYS A 8 -4.05 10.45 7.82
C LYS A 8 -4.41 8.98 8.04
N PRO A 9 -5.72 8.64 8.12
CA PRO A 9 -6.16 7.25 8.09
C PRO A 9 -5.62 6.53 6.85
N ARG A 10 -5.19 5.27 7.04
CA ARG A 10 -4.65 4.44 5.97
C ARG A 10 -5.75 4.05 4.96
N PRO A 11 -5.41 3.59 3.74
CA PRO A 11 -6.39 3.02 2.82
C PRO A 11 -6.95 1.69 3.33
N ASP A 12 -8.01 1.18 2.67
CA ASP A 12 -8.28 -0.27 2.76
C ASP A 12 -7.06 -1.00 2.23
N PHE A 13 -6.55 -1.97 3.00
CA PHE A 13 -5.37 -2.71 2.57
C PHE A 13 -5.61 -3.46 1.25
N ARG A 14 -6.86 -3.82 0.91
CA ARG A 14 -7.19 -4.52 -0.33
C ARG A 14 -7.02 -3.66 -1.57
N VAL A 15 -6.91 -2.33 -1.45
CA VAL A 15 -6.51 -1.48 -2.58
C VAL A 15 -5.09 -1.83 -3.07
N PHE A 16 -4.20 -2.30 -2.17
CA PHE A 16 -2.88 -2.75 -2.57
C PHE A 16 -2.94 -3.99 -3.49
N PHE A 17 -4.01 -4.79 -3.45
CA PHE A 17 -4.15 -5.93 -4.36
C PHE A 17 -4.29 -5.46 -5.81
N ASP A 18 -5.20 -4.51 -6.03
CA ASP A 18 -5.46 -3.91 -7.34
C ASP A 18 -4.25 -3.09 -7.84
N LEU A 19 -3.58 -2.39 -6.92
CA LEU A 19 -2.35 -1.65 -7.17
C LEU A 19 -1.25 -2.59 -7.69
N LEU A 20 -0.90 -3.62 -6.91
CA LEU A 20 0.31 -4.42 -7.13
C LEU A 20 0.13 -5.48 -8.21
N PHE A 21 -1.00 -6.19 -8.18
CA PHE A 21 -1.23 -7.40 -8.97
C PHE A 21 -2.38 -7.24 -9.98
N GLY A 22 -3.27 -6.28 -9.76
CA GLY A 22 -4.44 -6.04 -10.59
C GLY A 22 -5.72 -6.64 -9.99
N GLN A 23 -6.86 -6.31 -10.60
CA GLN A 23 -8.17 -6.68 -10.10
C GLN A 23 -8.42 -8.19 -10.16
N GLY A 24 -9.06 -8.72 -9.12
CA GLY A 24 -9.51 -10.11 -9.08
C GLY A 24 -8.41 -11.16 -8.87
N ARG A 25 -7.18 -10.73 -8.56
CA ARG A 25 -6.07 -11.65 -8.28
C ARG A 25 -6.28 -12.38 -6.96
N ASN A 26 -5.88 -13.66 -6.93
CA ASN A 26 -5.85 -14.44 -5.70
C ASN A 26 -4.59 -14.10 -4.89
N VAL A 27 -4.74 -13.18 -3.93
CA VAL A 27 -3.66 -12.67 -3.09
C VAL A 27 -3.68 -13.38 -1.74
N ASP A 28 -2.54 -13.93 -1.36
CA ASP A 28 -2.27 -14.30 0.02
C ASP A 28 -2.00 -13.05 0.83
N SER A 29 -2.77 -12.81 1.87
CA SER A 29 -2.60 -11.64 2.72
C SER A 29 -2.75 -11.97 4.19
N GLU A 30 -1.86 -11.42 5.00
CA GLU A 30 -1.94 -11.40 6.46
C GLU A 30 -1.79 -9.96 6.95
N GLY A 31 -2.06 -9.73 8.24
CA GLY A 31 -1.96 -8.42 8.85
C GLY A 31 -2.91 -8.23 10.02
N ASP A 32 -2.97 -6.99 10.53
CA ASP A 32 -3.73 -6.63 11.73
C ASP A 32 -4.97 -5.76 11.45
N ALA A 33 -5.39 -5.66 10.20
CA ALA A 33 -6.61 -4.95 9.80
C ALA A 33 -7.87 -5.65 10.36
N TYR A 34 -8.30 -5.25 11.56
CA TYR A 34 -9.49 -5.78 12.22
C TYR A 34 -10.43 -4.65 12.70
N PRO A 35 -11.71 -4.65 12.30
CA PRO A 35 -12.32 -5.50 11.26
C PRO A 35 -11.69 -5.24 9.88
N VAL A 36 -12.00 -6.06 8.87
CA VAL A 36 -11.31 -6.05 7.55
C VAL A 36 -11.27 -4.67 6.85
N PHE A 37 -12.24 -3.80 7.14
CA PHE A 37 -12.34 -2.44 6.60
C PHE A 37 -11.58 -1.40 7.45
N SER A 38 -10.89 -1.81 8.50
CA SER A 38 -10.16 -0.92 9.39
C SER A 38 -9.11 -0.11 8.62
N ARG A 39 -9.01 1.18 8.94
CA ARG A 39 -7.97 2.10 8.45
C ARG A 39 -6.86 2.31 9.48
N GLU A 40 -6.86 1.49 10.52
CA GLU A 40 -5.96 1.56 11.67
C GLU A 40 -4.92 0.44 11.70
N TRP A 41 -4.79 -0.34 10.62
CA TRP A 41 -3.79 -1.39 10.48
C TRP A 41 -2.35 -0.84 10.59
N ARG A 42 -1.45 -1.67 11.09
CA ARG A 42 -0.04 -1.39 11.30
C ARG A 42 0.88 -2.45 10.73
N ASP A 43 0.35 -3.60 10.32
CA ASP A 43 1.12 -4.70 9.78
C ASP A 43 0.32 -5.35 8.64
N LEU A 44 0.97 -5.49 7.49
CA LEU A 44 0.42 -6.09 6.29
C LEU A 44 1.48 -6.94 5.58
N TYR A 45 1.05 -8.11 5.14
CA TYR A 45 1.77 -9.00 4.24
C TYR A 45 0.93 -9.23 2.99
N PHE A 46 1.56 -9.19 1.81
CA PHE A 46 0.92 -9.49 0.53
C PHE A 46 1.80 -10.39 -0.34
N LYS A 47 1.21 -11.43 -0.94
CA LYS A 47 1.87 -12.26 -1.96
C LYS A 47 0.85 -12.76 -2.97
N ASP A 48 1.06 -12.42 -4.23
CA ASP A 48 0.30 -13.02 -5.33
C ASP A 48 0.56 -14.55 -5.38
N ARG A 49 -0.52 -15.33 -5.31
CA ARG A 49 -0.48 -16.81 -5.37
C ARG A 49 -0.37 -17.31 -6.81
N GLU A 50 -0.66 -16.46 -7.78
CA GLU A 50 -0.71 -16.81 -9.21
C GLU A 50 0.54 -16.37 -9.97
N GLY A 51 1.41 -15.57 -9.35
CA GLY A 51 2.60 -14.99 -9.97
C GLY A 51 3.89 -15.25 -9.19
N ASP A 52 5.03 -15.02 -9.86
CA ASP A 52 6.37 -15.21 -9.30
C ASP A 52 6.92 -13.99 -8.56
N GLU A 53 6.17 -12.88 -8.55
CA GLU A 53 6.62 -11.66 -7.85
C GLU A 53 6.80 -11.92 -6.35
N PRO A 54 7.85 -11.36 -5.72
CA PRO A 54 8.07 -11.59 -4.29
C PRO A 54 6.97 -10.96 -3.44
N LYS A 55 6.91 -11.36 -2.18
CA LYS A 55 6.03 -10.74 -1.19
C LYS A 55 6.33 -9.26 -0.99
N VAL A 56 5.35 -8.54 -0.47
CA VAL A 56 5.47 -7.19 0.08
C VAL A 56 5.08 -7.24 1.54
N GLU A 57 5.85 -6.58 2.39
CA GLU A 57 5.56 -6.35 3.80
C GLU A 57 5.49 -4.85 4.06
N ILE A 58 4.48 -4.40 4.79
CA ILE A 58 4.29 -3.02 5.22
C ILE A 58 4.01 -3.04 6.71
N TYR A 59 4.90 -2.47 7.51
CA TYR A 59 4.74 -2.49 8.96
C TYR A 59 5.15 -1.16 9.59
N ALA A 60 4.47 -0.79 10.66
CA ALA A 60 4.82 0.38 11.47
C ALA A 60 6.05 0.06 12.34
N GLU A 61 6.93 1.04 12.49
CA GLU A 61 8.13 0.93 13.31
C GLU A 61 7.79 0.71 14.78
N ILE A 62 8.58 -0.11 15.46
CA ILE A 62 8.38 -0.39 16.88
C ILE A 62 8.60 0.89 17.68
N GLY A 63 7.53 1.37 18.33
CA GLY A 63 7.56 2.60 19.14
C GLY A 63 7.20 3.87 18.38
N ASN A 64 7.07 3.81 17.04
CA ASN A 64 6.56 4.92 16.23
C ASN A 64 5.46 4.45 15.27
N PRO A 65 4.18 4.47 15.69
CA PRO A 65 3.07 3.92 14.90
C PRO A 65 2.72 4.73 13.64
N LEU A 66 3.40 5.86 13.41
CA LEU A 66 3.20 6.71 12.23
C LEU A 66 4.31 6.55 11.19
N GLU A 67 5.41 5.89 11.52
CA GLU A 67 6.48 5.60 10.58
C GLU A 67 6.33 4.17 10.09
N PHE A 68 6.16 4.00 8.78
CA PHE A 68 5.99 2.72 8.14
C PHE A 68 7.22 2.38 7.30
N GLU A 69 7.70 1.15 7.43
CA GLU A 69 8.66 0.55 6.52
C GLU A 69 7.93 -0.29 5.48
N VAL A 70 8.45 -0.25 4.26
CA VAL A 70 7.96 -1.07 3.15
C VAL A 70 9.12 -1.89 2.63
N GLU A 71 8.92 -3.21 2.59
CA GLU A 71 9.92 -4.18 2.19
C GLU A 71 9.42 -5.10 1.07
N SER A 72 10.29 -5.33 0.10
CA SER A 72 10.13 -6.41 -0.88
C SER A 72 11.46 -6.75 -1.51
N LYS A 73 11.63 -8.00 -1.96
CA LYS A 73 12.76 -8.36 -2.84
C LYS A 73 12.65 -7.73 -4.23
N SER A 74 11.48 -7.18 -4.58
CA SER A 74 11.26 -6.42 -5.81
C SER A 74 11.31 -4.94 -5.51
N VAL A 75 12.33 -4.25 -6.04
CA VAL A 75 12.43 -2.78 -5.97
C VAL A 75 11.18 -2.11 -6.54
N ARG A 76 10.58 -2.71 -7.58
CA ARG A 76 9.33 -2.22 -8.19
C ARG A 76 8.19 -2.20 -7.16
N LEU A 77 7.97 -3.33 -6.48
CA LEU A 77 6.87 -3.46 -5.51
C LEU A 77 7.12 -2.64 -4.24
N GLU A 78 8.37 -2.59 -3.77
CA GLU A 78 8.77 -1.76 -2.64
C GLU A 78 8.45 -0.27 -2.91
N GLU A 79 8.92 0.25 -4.06
CA GLU A 79 8.69 1.64 -4.46
C GLU A 79 7.21 1.94 -4.68
N LEU A 80 6.47 1.03 -5.35
CA LEU A 80 5.07 1.23 -5.69
C LEU A 80 4.17 1.27 -4.44
N SER A 81 4.35 0.32 -3.51
CA SER A 81 3.61 0.27 -2.26
C SER A 81 3.87 1.51 -1.40
N ALA A 82 5.14 1.91 -1.25
CA ALA A 82 5.51 3.09 -0.49
C ALA A 82 4.97 4.38 -1.14
N LEU A 83 5.07 4.49 -2.46
CA LEU A 83 4.53 5.64 -3.19
C LEU A 83 3.03 5.76 -2.98
N TYR A 84 2.28 4.67 -3.13
CA TYR A 84 0.82 4.70 -2.95
C TYR A 84 0.44 5.07 -1.52
N LEU A 85 1.09 4.47 -0.51
CA LEU A 85 0.86 4.81 0.90
C LEU A 85 1.12 6.29 1.16
N PHE A 86 2.23 6.82 0.63
CA PHE A 86 2.58 8.23 0.74
C PHE A 86 1.52 9.14 0.08
N LEU A 87 1.09 8.83 -1.14
CA LEU A 87 0.11 9.65 -1.85
C LEU A 87 -1.27 9.64 -1.17
N PHE A 88 -1.63 8.52 -0.54
CA PHE A 88 -2.95 8.37 0.09
C PHE A 88 -3.01 9.01 1.48
N CYS A 89 -2.02 8.76 2.32
CA CYS A 89 -2.04 9.18 3.73
C CYS A 89 -0.67 9.60 4.30
N GLY A 90 0.31 9.85 3.45
CA GLY A 90 1.66 10.23 3.87
C GLY A 90 1.86 11.74 4.01
N ASP A 91 2.72 12.09 4.97
CA ASP A 91 3.36 13.40 5.09
C ASP A 91 4.71 13.41 4.35
N SER A 92 5.52 12.37 4.51
CA SER A 92 6.83 12.25 3.86
C SER A 92 7.17 10.81 3.46
N ILE A 93 8.08 10.68 2.49
CA ILE A 93 8.56 9.42 1.95
C ILE A 93 10.08 9.50 1.75
N SER A 94 10.79 8.46 2.17
CA SER A 94 12.25 8.39 2.06
C SER A 94 12.72 7.04 1.53
N LYS A 95 13.93 7.02 0.96
CA LYS A 95 14.59 5.82 0.45
C LYS A 95 16.00 5.74 1.02
N GLY A 96 16.31 4.67 1.76
CA GLY A 96 17.61 4.51 2.40
C GLY A 96 17.97 5.66 3.36
N GLY A 97 16.97 6.22 4.05
CA GLY A 97 17.13 7.34 4.99
C GLY A 97 17.24 8.72 4.35
N ILE A 98 17.05 8.83 3.03
CA ILE A 98 17.07 10.10 2.30
C ILE A 98 15.65 10.45 1.85
N ASP A 99 15.14 11.60 2.29
CA ASP A 99 13.81 12.09 1.90
C ASP A 99 13.73 12.33 0.39
N LEU A 100 12.64 11.87 -0.21
CA LEU A 100 12.38 12.10 -1.63
C LEU A 100 11.74 13.47 -1.82
N GLY A 101 12.43 14.33 -2.56
CA GLY A 101 11.87 15.61 -2.99
C GLY A 101 10.74 15.45 -4.01
N VAL A 102 10.01 16.54 -4.25
CA VAL A 102 8.86 16.62 -5.16
C VAL A 102 9.17 16.06 -6.56
N ASP A 103 10.35 16.35 -7.12
CA ASP A 103 10.73 15.88 -8.45
C ASP A 103 10.90 14.36 -8.50
N ALA A 104 11.51 13.76 -7.47
CA ALA A 104 11.67 12.31 -7.38
C ALA A 104 10.30 11.62 -7.24
N VAL A 105 9.42 12.17 -6.39
CA VAL A 105 8.02 11.70 -6.26
C VAL A 105 7.28 11.78 -7.59
N ASN A 106 7.40 12.90 -8.32
CA ASN A 106 6.76 13.07 -9.62
C ASN A 106 7.26 12.06 -10.67
N GLN A 107 8.57 11.75 -10.68
CA GLN A 107 9.12 10.70 -11.54
C GLN A 107 8.53 9.34 -11.21
N LEU A 108 8.37 9.00 -9.92
CA LEU A 108 7.74 7.75 -9.50
C LEU A 108 6.26 7.69 -9.89
N LYS A 109 5.52 8.80 -9.77
CA LYS A 109 4.12 8.90 -10.23
C LYS A 109 3.99 8.65 -11.73
N ILE A 110 4.89 9.20 -12.53
CA ILE A 110 4.90 8.96 -13.99
C ILE A 110 5.22 7.49 -14.27
N LYS A 111 6.27 6.95 -13.62
CA LYS A 111 6.73 5.56 -13.77
C LYS A 111 5.63 4.54 -13.47
N TYR A 112 4.84 4.77 -12.43
CA TYR A 112 3.80 3.85 -11.96
C TYR A 112 2.36 4.33 -12.22
N SER A 113 2.18 5.21 -13.21
CA SER A 113 0.90 5.86 -13.49
C SER A 113 -0.23 4.86 -13.76
N GLY A 114 0.06 3.74 -14.45
CA GLY A 114 -0.92 2.70 -14.72
C GLY A 114 -1.40 1.97 -13.46
N GLU A 115 -0.47 1.62 -12.57
CA GLU A 115 -0.78 0.98 -11.30
C GLU A 115 -1.53 1.93 -10.34
N LEU A 116 -1.09 3.19 -10.26
CA LEU A 116 -1.77 4.21 -9.46
C LEU A 116 -3.20 4.45 -9.95
N LEU A 117 -3.41 4.52 -11.28
CA LEU A 117 -4.75 4.66 -11.84
C LEU A 117 -5.64 3.46 -11.53
N ARG A 118 -5.09 2.23 -11.50
CA ARG A 118 -5.86 1.05 -11.06
C ARG A 118 -6.27 1.15 -9.59
N ALA A 119 -5.35 1.58 -8.74
CA ALA A 119 -5.62 1.76 -7.31
C ALA A 119 -6.66 2.85 -7.07
N GLU A 120 -6.60 3.97 -7.80
CA GLU A 120 -7.59 5.06 -7.73
C GLU A 120 -9.00 4.56 -8.08
N ASN A 121 -9.13 3.65 -9.06
CA ASN A 121 -10.40 3.06 -9.47
C ASN A 121 -10.79 1.80 -8.66
N SER A 122 -10.08 1.49 -7.58
CA SER A 122 -10.36 0.30 -6.78
C SER A 122 -11.72 0.40 -6.07
N ILE A 123 -12.52 -0.66 -6.18
CA ILE A 123 -13.82 -0.75 -5.49
C ILE A 123 -13.69 -0.73 -3.97
N TRP A 124 -12.51 -1.10 -3.45
CA TRP A 124 -12.24 -1.18 -2.02
C TRP A 124 -12.22 0.18 -1.32
N HIS A 125 -12.11 1.29 -2.06
CA HIS A 125 -12.33 2.63 -1.50
C HIS A 125 -13.72 2.82 -0.90
N ASN A 126 -14.70 2.04 -1.38
CA ASN A 126 -16.08 2.09 -0.88
C ASN A 126 -16.30 1.21 0.35
N SER A 127 -15.29 0.45 0.81
CA SER A 127 -15.45 -0.43 1.95
C SER A 127 -15.64 0.37 3.25
N ASN A 128 -16.59 -0.08 4.06
CA ASN A 128 -16.90 0.52 5.35
C ASN A 128 -17.63 -0.50 6.24
N GLU A 129 -18.04 -0.08 7.44
CA GLU A 129 -18.75 -0.93 8.41
C GLU A 129 -20.04 -1.56 7.86
N ASN A 130 -20.81 -0.81 7.06
CA ASN A 130 -22.07 -1.30 6.49
C ASN A 130 -21.88 -2.08 5.19
N ASN A 131 -20.74 -1.89 4.51
CA ASN A 131 -20.40 -2.59 3.28
C ASN A 131 -18.91 -2.99 3.26
N PRO A 132 -18.50 -4.00 4.05
CA PRO A 132 -17.09 -4.38 4.16
C PRO A 132 -16.54 -5.05 2.89
N TYR A 133 -17.41 -5.54 2.01
CA TYR A 133 -17.08 -6.25 0.77
C TYR A 133 -17.84 -5.66 -0.42
N PRO A 134 -17.48 -4.44 -0.88
CA PRO A 134 -18.21 -3.76 -1.95
C PRO A 134 -18.16 -4.47 -3.30
N ASN A 135 -17.29 -5.47 -3.46
CA ASN A 135 -17.16 -6.29 -4.66
C ASN A 135 -18.17 -7.46 -4.76
N ILE A 136 -18.98 -7.70 -3.74
CA ILE A 136 -19.98 -8.79 -3.69
C ILE A 136 -21.42 -8.23 -3.71
N ALA A 137 -21.57 -6.91 -3.74
CA ALA A 137 -22.86 -6.21 -3.68
C ALA A 137 -23.64 -6.23 -5.01
#